data_AF-A0A914WB78-F1
#
_entry.id   AF-A0A914WB78-F1
#
_cell.length_a   1.000
_cell.length_b   1.000
_cell.length_c   1.000
_cell.angle_alpha   90.00
_cell.angle_beta   90.00
_cell.angle_gamma   90.00
#
_symmetry.space_group_name_H-M   'P 1'
#
loop_
_entity.id
_entity.type
_entity.pdbx_description
1 polymer ?
#
loop_
_entity_poly.entity_id
_entity_poly.type
_entity_poly.pdbx_seq_one_letter_code
_entity_poly.pdbx_strand_id
1 'polypeptide(L)'
;MMKIAVIAMMIAVTVAVPYQPLFKIRPRQTMSPPPCNLPPFTAKLPADIQLELRAIWSTYREGDKDCSSQLEDTKEILDNLPAQARLSLRPKSPPGAMCGVPPFIVRLTPENQQMIKSIWRDYKKGTDCIEQREATKVAFENLPESEKMALAQGPIVPQQKQ
;
A
#
# COMPACT_ATOMS: atom_id res chain seq x y z
N MET A 1 -77.15 24.81 -14.07
CA MET A 1 -75.86 24.58 -14.77
C MET A 1 -74.75 25.15 -13.90
N MET A 2 -73.85 24.31 -13.37
CA MET A 2 -72.47 24.64 -12.96
C MET A 2 -71.84 23.35 -12.44
N LYS A 3 -70.88 22.79 -13.20
CA LYS A 3 -70.06 21.65 -12.79
C LYS A 3 -68.71 22.20 -12.35
N ILE A 4 -68.42 22.16 -11.05
CA ILE A 4 -67.13 22.57 -10.49
C ILE A 4 -66.19 21.37 -10.66
N ALA A 5 -65.30 21.45 -11.64
CA ALA A 5 -64.22 20.48 -11.82
C ALA A 5 -63.04 20.87 -10.91
N VAL A 6 -62.86 20.14 -9.81
CA VAL A 6 -61.65 20.23 -8.99
C VAL A 6 -60.63 19.26 -9.59
N ILE A 7 -59.67 19.77 -10.36
CA ILE A 7 -58.54 18.98 -10.85
C ILE A 7 -57.36 19.24 -9.92
N ALA A 8 -57.06 18.22 -9.13
CA ALA A 8 -55.95 18.15 -8.20
C ALA A 8 -54.60 18.27 -8.94
N MET A 9 -53.82 19.31 -8.63
CA MET A 9 -52.41 19.38 -9.00
C MET A 9 -51.61 18.40 -8.15
N MET A 10 -51.30 17.24 -8.71
CA MET A 10 -50.27 16.34 -8.18
C MET A 10 -48.90 16.91 -8.56
N ILE A 11 -48.29 17.67 -7.66
CA ILE A 11 -46.89 18.10 -7.78
C ILE A 11 -46.02 16.90 -7.42
N ALA A 12 -45.55 16.17 -8.44
CA ALA A 12 -44.52 15.17 -8.27
C ALA A 12 -43.18 15.88 -8.00
N VAL A 13 -42.88 16.12 -6.72
CA VAL A 13 -41.55 16.55 -6.28
C VAL A 13 -40.61 15.35 -6.43
N THR A 14 -40.00 15.23 -7.61
CA THR A 14 -38.90 14.29 -7.83
C THR A 14 -37.65 14.87 -7.18
N VAL A 15 -37.37 14.44 -5.96
CA VAL A 15 -36.11 14.77 -5.30
C VAL A 15 -35.02 13.97 -6.00
N ALA A 16 -34.40 14.57 -7.03
CA ALA A 16 -33.19 14.05 -7.63
C ALA A 16 -32.07 14.19 -6.59
N VAL A 17 -31.89 13.16 -5.75
CA VAL A 17 -30.72 13.05 -4.88
C VAL A 17 -29.54 12.73 -5.81
N PRO A 18 -28.57 13.64 -5.99
CA PRO A 18 -27.39 13.34 -6.79
C PRO A 18 -26.60 12.28 -6.04
N TYR A 19 -26.66 11.04 -6.53
CA TYR A 19 -25.72 10.00 -6.16
C TYR A 19 -24.33 10.46 -6.61
N GLN A 20 -23.60 11.14 -5.72
CA GLN A 20 -22.16 11.32 -5.91
C GLN A 20 -21.50 10.00 -5.51
N PRO A 21 -20.84 9.29 -6.45
CA PRO A 21 -20.06 8.12 -6.10
C PRO A 21 -18.93 8.57 -5.16
N LEU A 22 -19.08 8.24 -3.87
CA LEU A 22 -18.15 8.60 -2.78
C LEU A 22 -16.85 7.79 -2.80
N PHE A 23 -16.39 7.35 -3.96
CA PHE A 23 -15.08 6.74 -4.12
C PHE A 23 -14.47 7.24 -5.41
N LYS A 24 -13.71 8.34 -5.30
CA LYS A 24 -12.56 8.55 -6.19
C LYS A 24 -11.62 7.39 -5.90
N ILE A 25 -11.79 6.28 -6.62
CA ILE A 25 -10.77 5.23 -6.70
C ILE A 25 -9.53 5.98 -7.16
N ARG A 26 -8.56 6.20 -6.25
CA ARG A 26 -7.28 6.77 -6.65
C ARG A 26 -6.76 5.83 -7.72
N PRO A 27 -6.43 6.30 -8.93
CA PRO A 27 -5.70 5.50 -9.87
C PRO A 27 -4.53 4.89 -9.11
N ARG A 28 -4.38 3.55 -9.18
CA ARG A 28 -3.16 2.90 -8.72
C ARG A 28 -2.04 3.73 -9.31
N GLN A 29 -1.27 4.43 -8.48
CA GLN A 29 -0.15 5.22 -8.96
C GLN A 29 0.69 4.26 -9.77
N THR A 30 0.67 4.39 -11.09
CA THR A 30 1.55 3.63 -11.97
C THR A 30 2.93 4.12 -11.59
N MET A 31 3.62 3.33 -10.77
CA MET A 31 4.96 3.65 -10.33
C MET A 31 5.77 3.83 -11.61
N SER A 32 6.25 5.05 -11.88
CA SER A 32 7.10 5.30 -13.03
C SER A 32 8.24 4.29 -13.00
N PRO A 33 8.63 3.72 -14.16
CA PRO A 33 9.74 2.79 -14.20
C PRO A 33 10.97 3.44 -13.54
N PRO A 34 11.79 2.66 -12.82
CA PRO A 34 13.00 3.20 -12.21
C PRO A 34 13.87 3.86 -13.28
N PRO A 35 14.55 4.96 -12.96
CA PRO A 35 15.44 5.62 -13.92
C PRO A 35 16.56 4.66 -14.33
N CYS A 36 16.95 4.72 -15.60
CA CYS A 36 18.11 3.99 -16.11
C CYS A 36 19.41 4.72 -15.73
N ASN A 37 19.85 4.50 -14.49
CA ASN A 37 21.14 4.97 -13.97
C ASN A 37 21.60 4.11 -12.78
N LEU A 38 22.88 4.25 -12.42
CA LEU A 38 23.43 3.63 -11.21
C LEU A 38 22.56 4.02 -9.99
N PRO A 39 22.00 3.07 -9.24
CA PRO A 39 21.05 3.40 -8.19
C PRO A 39 21.65 4.28 -7.09
N PRO A 40 20.93 5.30 -6.59
CA PRO A 40 21.46 6.23 -5.59
C PRO A 40 21.75 5.58 -4.23
N PHE A 41 21.14 4.42 -3.94
CA PHE A 41 21.42 3.67 -2.72
C PHE A 41 22.75 2.91 -2.78
N THR A 42 23.44 2.85 -3.93
CA THR A 42 24.70 2.10 -4.09
C THR A 42 25.71 2.50 -3.01
N ALA A 43 25.84 3.79 -2.70
CA ALA A 43 26.77 4.29 -1.68
C ALA A 43 26.50 3.77 -0.24
N LYS A 44 25.34 3.15 0.01
CA LYS A 44 24.95 2.59 1.32
C LYS A 44 25.26 1.10 1.46
N LEU A 45 25.73 0.46 0.38
CA LEU A 45 26.00 -0.98 0.34
C LEU A 45 27.44 -1.29 0.77
N PRO A 46 27.75 -2.54 1.15
CA PRO A 46 29.13 -3.02 1.33
C PRO A 46 30.00 -2.79 0.09
N ALA A 47 31.31 -2.62 0.28
CA ALA A 47 32.23 -2.19 -0.79
C ALA A 47 32.31 -3.18 -1.97
N ASP A 48 32.24 -4.47 -1.69
CA ASP A 48 32.14 -5.56 -2.66
C ASP A 48 30.89 -5.40 -3.54
N ILE A 49 29.72 -5.21 -2.93
CA ILE A 49 28.47 -5.01 -3.66
C ILE A 49 28.46 -3.69 -4.44
N GLN A 50 29.10 -2.64 -3.91
CA GLN A 50 29.27 -1.38 -4.64
C GLN A 50 30.07 -1.55 -5.93
N LEU A 51 31.15 -2.35 -5.88
CA LEU A 51 31.98 -2.63 -7.05
C LEU A 51 31.21 -3.43 -8.09
N GLU A 52 30.45 -4.44 -7.64
CA GLU A 52 29.62 -5.28 -8.50
C GLU A 52 28.54 -4.45 -9.22
N LEU A 53 27.81 -3.60 -8.50
CA LEU A 53 26.83 -2.69 -9.12
C LEU A 53 27.50 -1.73 -10.10
N ARG A 54 28.66 -1.15 -9.77
CA ARG A 54 29.37 -0.29 -10.73
C ARG A 54 29.79 -1.05 -11.99
N ALA A 55 30.14 -2.33 -11.88
CA ALA A 55 30.48 -3.16 -13.02
C ALA A 55 29.26 -3.41 -13.93
N ILE A 56 28.10 -3.80 -13.35
CA ILE A 56 26.84 -3.97 -14.08
C ILE A 56 26.47 -2.70 -14.85
N TRP A 57 26.55 -1.55 -14.19
CA TRP A 57 26.17 -0.27 -14.78
C TRP A 57 27.27 0.36 -15.64
N SER A 58 28.49 -0.22 -15.69
CA SER A 58 29.60 0.31 -16.51
C SER A 58 29.37 0.15 -18.02
N THR A 59 28.57 -0.84 -18.41
CA THR A 59 28.24 -1.11 -19.82
C THR A 59 27.08 -0.26 -20.33
N TYR A 60 26.32 0.37 -19.43
CA TYR A 60 25.17 1.20 -19.77
C TYR A 60 25.62 2.61 -20.15
N ARG A 61 25.09 3.16 -21.25
CA ARG A 61 25.36 4.52 -21.69
C ARG A 61 24.24 5.45 -21.30
N GLU A 62 24.59 6.60 -20.73
CA GLU A 62 23.61 7.61 -20.33
C GLU A 62 22.77 8.08 -21.53
N GLY A 63 21.44 7.92 -21.42
CA GLY A 63 20.49 8.24 -22.49
C GLY A 63 20.01 7.05 -23.30
N ASP A 64 20.55 5.85 -23.10
CA ASP A 64 19.98 4.62 -23.65
C ASP A 64 18.58 4.38 -23.07
N LYS A 65 17.65 3.93 -23.93
CA LYS A 65 16.25 3.72 -23.54
C LYS A 65 16.01 2.41 -22.81
N ASP A 66 16.94 1.47 -22.93
CA ASP A 66 16.82 0.13 -22.37
C ASP A 66 17.96 -0.13 -21.38
N CYS A 67 17.57 -0.36 -20.13
CA CYS A 67 18.44 -0.77 -19.04
C CYS A 67 17.90 -2.02 -18.32
N SER A 68 17.03 -2.79 -19.00
CA SER A 68 16.33 -3.93 -18.41
C SER A 68 17.29 -4.98 -17.82
N SER A 69 18.38 -5.28 -18.52
CA SER A 69 19.43 -6.18 -18.02
C SER A 69 20.06 -5.65 -16.73
N GLN A 70 20.48 -4.38 -16.70
CA GLN A 70 21.11 -3.80 -15.52
C GLN A 70 20.17 -3.76 -14.33
N LEU A 71 18.88 -3.50 -14.58
CA LEU A 71 17.84 -3.51 -13.56
C LEU A 71 17.62 -4.92 -13.00
N GLU A 72 17.60 -5.95 -13.85
CA GLU A 72 17.42 -7.34 -13.43
C GLU A 72 18.64 -7.83 -12.63
N ASP A 73 19.86 -7.58 -13.12
CA ASP A 73 21.09 -7.95 -12.41
C ASP A 73 21.21 -7.22 -11.05
N THR A 74 20.85 -5.94 -11.03
CA THR A 74 20.77 -5.16 -9.78
C THR A 74 19.76 -5.76 -8.82
N LYS A 75 18.59 -6.20 -9.34
CA LYS A 75 17.53 -6.80 -8.53
C LYS A 75 17.97 -8.12 -7.93
N GLU A 76 18.68 -8.96 -8.67
CA GLU A 76 19.23 -10.22 -8.17
C GLU A 76 20.19 -9.99 -6.99
N ILE A 77 21.12 -9.04 -7.13
CA ILE A 77 22.02 -8.64 -6.03
C ILE A 77 21.23 -8.23 -4.80
N LEU A 78 20.22 -7.36 -4.98
CA LEU A 78 19.39 -6.87 -3.88
C LEU A 78 18.58 -7.98 -3.21
N ASP A 79 18.07 -8.94 -3.97
CA ASP A 79 17.29 -10.06 -3.44
C ASP A 79 18.15 -11.03 -2.61
N ASN A 80 19.46 -11.12 -2.92
CA ASN A 80 20.44 -11.90 -2.17
C ASN A 80 20.96 -11.20 -0.90
N LEU A 81 20.66 -9.92 -0.70
CA LEU A 81 21.08 -9.21 0.51
C LEU A 81 20.33 -9.73 1.76
N PRO A 82 21.00 -9.75 2.93
CA PRO A 82 20.33 -10.02 4.20
C PRO A 82 19.11 -9.11 4.41
N ALA A 83 18.03 -9.63 5.01
CA ALA A 83 16.80 -8.88 5.21
C ALA A 83 17.03 -7.51 5.87
N GLN A 84 17.90 -7.45 6.89
CA GLN A 84 18.26 -6.20 7.57
C GLN A 84 18.94 -5.19 6.65
N ALA A 85 19.80 -5.65 5.73
CA ALA A 85 20.43 -4.77 4.74
C ALA A 85 19.38 -4.25 3.75
N ARG A 86 18.45 -5.09 3.28
CA ARG A 86 17.36 -4.64 2.40
C ARG A 86 16.45 -3.61 3.09
N LEU A 87 16.21 -3.76 4.40
CA LEU A 87 15.43 -2.80 5.18
C LEU A 87 16.10 -1.41 5.23
N SER A 88 17.42 -1.35 5.39
CA SER A 88 18.14 -0.07 5.48
C SER A 88 18.18 0.70 4.15
N LEU A 89 17.99 0.01 3.02
CA LEU A 89 17.87 0.62 1.69
C LEU A 89 16.50 1.24 1.43
N ARG A 90 15.47 0.84 2.20
CA ARG A 90 14.12 1.35 1.98
C ARG A 90 14.06 2.85 2.28
N PRO A 91 13.28 3.61 1.48
CA PRO A 91 13.05 5.01 1.79
C PRO A 91 12.35 5.12 3.15
N LYS A 92 12.91 5.99 4.00
CA LYS A 92 12.27 6.35 5.28
C LYS A 92 10.86 6.87 5.01
N SER A 93 9.97 6.62 5.96
CA SER A 93 8.63 7.18 5.90
C SER A 93 8.70 8.71 5.78
N PRO A 94 7.89 9.35 4.92
CA PRO A 94 7.86 10.80 4.83
C PRO A 94 7.58 11.44 6.20
N PRO A 95 8.18 12.61 6.52
CA PRO A 95 7.83 13.34 7.73
C PRO A 95 6.32 13.58 7.80
N GLY A 96 5.68 13.17 8.90
CA GLY A 96 4.23 13.29 9.09
C GLY A 96 3.40 12.12 8.51
N ALA A 97 4.03 11.11 7.91
CA ALA A 97 3.34 9.85 7.63
C ALA A 97 2.84 9.24 8.95
N MET A 98 1.52 9.19 9.13
CA MET A 98 0.91 8.59 10.31
C MET A 98 1.01 7.08 10.21
N CYS A 99 2.12 6.50 10.67
CA CYS A 99 2.15 5.07 10.93
C CYS A 99 1.39 4.75 12.22
N GLY A 100 0.85 3.54 12.25
CA GLY A 100 0.16 2.98 13.40
C GLY A 100 -0.33 1.58 13.08
N VAL A 101 -0.92 0.96 14.09
CA VAL A 101 -1.56 -0.35 13.95
C VAL A 101 -2.55 -0.30 12.79
N PRO A 102 -2.45 -1.22 11.81
CA PRO A 102 -3.33 -1.15 10.64
C PRO A 102 -4.80 -1.24 11.02
N PRO A 103 -5.69 -0.44 10.42
CA PRO A 103 -7.10 -0.40 10.80
C PRO A 103 -7.83 -1.72 10.52
N PHE A 104 -7.33 -2.54 9.59
CA PHE A 104 -7.97 -3.79 9.22
C PHE A 104 -7.92 -4.86 10.31
N ILE A 105 -7.06 -4.73 11.33
CA ILE A 105 -6.87 -5.79 12.33
C ILE A 105 -8.16 -6.13 13.07
N VAL A 106 -9.10 -5.18 13.19
CA VAL A 106 -10.40 -5.39 13.86
C VAL A 106 -11.23 -6.51 13.26
N ARG A 107 -10.90 -6.92 12.02
CA ARG A 107 -11.56 -8.02 11.29
C ARG A 107 -10.89 -9.38 11.49
N LEU A 108 -9.72 -9.42 12.14
CA LEU A 108 -9.01 -10.65 12.46
C LEU A 108 -9.54 -11.28 13.76
N THR A 109 -9.20 -12.53 14.01
CA THR A 109 -9.46 -13.17 15.31
C THR A 109 -8.75 -12.43 16.45
N PRO A 110 -9.23 -12.52 17.71
CA PRO A 110 -8.60 -11.84 18.84
C PRO A 110 -7.11 -12.19 19.01
N GLU A 111 -6.74 -13.43 18.72
CA GLU A 111 -5.35 -13.91 18.74
C GLU A 111 -4.48 -13.17 17.70
N ASN A 112 -4.92 -13.14 16.44
CA ASN A 112 -4.18 -12.47 15.36
C ASN A 112 -4.19 -10.94 15.50
N GLN A 113 -5.24 -10.37 16.07
CA GLN A 113 -5.24 -8.98 16.51
C GLN A 113 -4.14 -8.70 17.52
N GLN A 114 -4.00 -9.57 18.52
CA GLN A 114 -3.01 -9.40 19.58
C GLN A 114 -1.58 -9.61 19.07
N MET A 115 -1.39 -10.58 18.16
CA MET A 115 -0.13 -10.76 17.44
C MET A 115 0.27 -9.46 16.74
N ILE A 116 -0.59 -8.88 15.89
CA ILE A 116 -0.26 -7.64 15.18
C ILE A 116 -0.08 -6.47 16.17
N LYS A 117 -0.92 -6.34 17.20
CA LYS A 117 -0.75 -5.28 18.22
C LYS A 117 0.61 -5.38 18.93
N SER A 118 1.14 -6.59 19.14
CA SER A 118 2.44 -6.78 19.79
C SER A 118 3.61 -6.20 18.99
N ILE A 119 3.53 -6.25 17.65
CA ILE A 119 4.53 -5.66 16.73
C ILE A 119 4.63 -4.14 16.92
N TRP A 120 3.50 -3.50 17.23
CA TRP A 120 3.40 -2.05 17.37
C TRP A 120 3.47 -1.56 18.82
N ARG A 121 3.70 -2.46 19.79
CA ARG A 121 3.63 -2.15 21.23
C ARG A 121 4.52 -0.98 21.63
N ASP A 122 5.75 -0.95 21.11
CA ASP A 122 6.77 0.03 21.50
C ASP A 122 6.93 1.15 20.46
N TYR A 123 6.05 1.22 19.46
CA TYR A 123 6.13 2.23 18.41
C TYR A 123 5.74 3.62 18.94
N LYS A 124 6.59 4.60 18.67
CA LYS A 124 6.38 6.00 19.05
C LYS A 124 5.91 6.80 17.85
N LYS A 125 4.78 7.50 18.00
CA LYS A 125 4.25 8.37 16.95
C LYS A 125 5.31 9.40 16.53
N GLY A 126 5.54 9.51 15.22
CA GLY A 126 6.53 10.43 14.65
C GLY A 126 7.92 9.84 14.45
N THR A 127 8.15 8.58 14.86
CA THR A 127 9.34 7.81 14.46
C THR A 127 9.09 7.05 13.16
N ASP A 128 10.17 6.60 12.48
CA ASP A 128 10.02 5.75 11.30
C ASP A 128 9.46 4.37 11.71
N CYS A 129 8.65 3.78 10.84
CA CYS A 129 7.86 2.59 11.16
C CYS A 129 8.13 1.41 10.22
N ILE A 130 9.27 1.44 9.51
CA ILE A 130 9.64 0.42 8.52
C ILE A 130 9.64 -0.98 9.14
N GLU A 131 10.24 -1.13 10.32
CA GLU A 131 10.31 -2.41 11.02
C GLU A 131 8.92 -2.95 11.35
N GLN A 132 8.04 -2.11 11.90
CA GLN A 132 6.67 -2.50 12.25
C GLN A 132 5.86 -2.86 11.01
N ARG A 133 6.03 -2.13 9.90
CA ARG A 133 5.35 -2.44 8.64
C ARG A 133 5.78 -3.77 8.06
N GLU A 134 7.07 -4.07 8.08
CA GLU A 134 7.60 -5.32 7.54
C GLU A 134 7.27 -6.51 8.43
N ALA A 135 7.40 -6.37 9.75
CA ALA A 135 6.94 -7.38 10.69
C ALA A 135 5.43 -7.64 10.52
N THR A 136 4.62 -6.59 10.30
CA THR A 136 3.19 -6.75 10.05
C THR A 136 2.89 -7.42 8.71
N LYS A 137 3.70 -7.18 7.68
CA LYS A 137 3.60 -7.87 6.38
C LYS A 137 3.87 -9.36 6.54
N VAL A 138 4.94 -9.72 7.25
CA VAL A 138 5.28 -11.11 7.56
C VAL A 138 4.17 -11.76 8.40
N ALA A 139 3.65 -11.06 9.41
CA ALA A 139 2.53 -11.55 10.20
C ALA A 139 1.29 -11.81 9.33
N PHE A 140 0.98 -10.90 8.39
CA PHE A 140 -0.10 -11.07 7.42
C PHE A 140 0.11 -12.27 6.49
N GLU A 141 1.33 -12.47 5.98
CA GLU A 141 1.69 -13.61 5.13
C GLU A 141 1.53 -14.95 5.85
N ASN A 142 1.71 -14.98 7.17
CA ASN A 142 1.54 -16.17 8.01
C ASN A 142 0.10 -16.38 8.52
N LEU A 143 -0.83 -15.47 8.23
CA LEU A 143 -2.23 -15.66 8.61
C LEU A 143 -2.85 -16.85 7.87
N PRO A 144 -3.83 -17.55 8.49
CA PRO A 144 -4.60 -18.58 7.82
C PRO A 144 -5.35 -17.98 6.63
N GLU A 145 -5.48 -18.76 5.56
CA GLU A 145 -6.10 -18.30 4.30
C GLU A 145 -7.53 -17.81 4.50
N SER A 146 -8.29 -18.42 5.41
CA SER A 146 -9.63 -17.98 5.78
C SER A 146 -9.67 -16.54 6.29
N GLU A 147 -8.67 -16.10 7.05
CA GLU A 147 -8.59 -14.71 7.54
C GLU A 147 -8.13 -13.74 6.45
N LYS A 148 -7.17 -14.14 5.61
CA LYS A 148 -6.76 -13.35 4.44
C LYS A 148 -7.94 -13.10 3.50
N MET A 149 -8.76 -14.12 3.26
CA MET A 149 -9.98 -14.03 2.48
C MET A 149 -11.05 -13.14 3.14
N ALA A 150 -11.22 -13.23 4.46
CA ALA A 150 -12.13 -12.35 5.20
C ALA A 150 -11.72 -10.86 5.11
N LEU A 151 -10.42 -10.57 5.00
CA LEU A 151 -9.92 -9.21 4.78
C LEU A 151 -10.15 -8.70 3.35
N ALA A 152 -10.18 -9.60 2.36
CA ALA A 152 -10.45 -9.30 0.95
C ALA A 152 -11.93 -9.05 0.67
N GLN A 153 -12.82 -9.63 1.47
CA GLN A 153 -14.23 -9.27 1.49
C GLN A 153 -14.33 -7.84 2.03
N GLY A 154 -14.91 -6.93 1.23
CA GLY A 154 -15.10 -5.52 1.57
C GLY A 154 -15.93 -5.31 2.85
N PRO A 155 -16.34 -4.06 3.18
CA PRO A 155 -17.08 -3.81 4.41
C PRO A 155 -18.31 -4.73 4.52
N ILE A 156 -18.43 -5.46 5.63
CA ILE A 156 -19.67 -6.14 6.00
C ILE A 156 -20.68 -5.03 6.27
N VAL A 157 -21.62 -4.82 5.35
CA VAL A 157 -22.82 -4.04 5.62
C VAL A 157 -23.56 -4.80 6.73
N PRO A 158 -23.75 -4.22 7.93
CA PRO A 158 -24.54 -4.88 8.95
C PRO A 158 -25.94 -5.10 8.36
N GLN A 159 -26.35 -6.36 8.23
CA GLN A 159 -27.75 -6.69 7.98
C GLN A 159 -28.54 -6.08 9.15
N GLN A 160 -29.33 -5.04 8.85
CA GLN A 160 -30.23 -4.47 9.83
C GLN A 160 -31.17 -5.59 10.27
N LYS A 161 -31.08 -5.92 11.56
CA LYS A 161 -32.00 -6.84 12.22
C LYS A 161 -33.40 -6.21 12.11
N GLN A 162 -34.27 -6.84 11.31
CA GLN A 162 -35.70 -6.54 11.26
C GLN A 162 -36.37 -6.80 12.62
#